data_AF-A0A2H3CWX4-F1
#
_entry.id   AF-A0A2H3CWX4-F1
#
_cell.length_a   1.000
_cell.length_b   1.000
_cell.length_c   1.000
_cell.angle_alpha   90.00
_cell.angle_beta   90.00
_cell.angle_gamma   90.00
#
_symmetry.space_group_name_H-M   'P 1'
#
loop_
_entity.id
_entity.type
_entity.pdbx_description
1 polymer ?
#
loop_
_entity_poly.entity_id
_entity_poly.type
_entity_poly.pdbx_seq_one_letter_code
_entity_poly.pdbx_strand_id
1 'polypeptide(L)'
;HNFPIEPTPDTLSFFVIYMSYHIKPKSVDSYLSGICNQLEHYFPDVRAIRKSLLVKRTLKGCMRLRGTTVKRKLPLTRPQLQLVLDKFNTSTFHDDSLFVAMILTGFYGLLRLAEISMPDSKELRDWRKLTRRASVEIHDDSYSFWLLAHKADTSFEGNRIIIKCRDTVDPHAPFATYIASRDKLFPIHPLLWVRENGDCPTRGWFIRKLRTVFPDKRIAGQSMRAGGATGLAEDGTAPHIIQ
;
A
#
# COMPACT_ATOMS: atom_id res chain seq x y z
N HIS A 1 21.38 24.57 26.20
CA HIS A 1 22.36 24.18 25.17
C HIS A 1 22.78 25.30 24.21
N ASN A 2 22.27 26.55 24.29
CA ASN A 2 22.76 27.71 23.53
C ASN A 2 23.03 27.47 22.02
N PHE A 3 22.24 26.59 21.38
CA PHE A 3 22.36 26.32 19.96
C PHE A 3 21.80 27.49 19.13
N PRO A 4 22.36 27.76 17.94
CA PRO A 4 21.77 28.71 17.02
C PRO A 4 20.35 28.26 16.63
N ILE A 5 19.48 29.24 16.40
CA ILE A 5 18.10 29.01 15.95
C ILE A 5 18.11 28.43 14.53
N GLU A 6 19.03 28.89 13.69
CA GLU A 6 19.23 28.38 12.34
C GLU A 6 19.88 26.98 12.39
N PRO A 7 19.35 26.00 11.63
CA PRO A 7 19.94 24.68 11.54
C PRO A 7 21.38 24.76 11.00
N THR A 8 22.33 24.17 11.71
CA THR A 8 23.72 24.01 11.26
C THR A 8 24.06 22.54 10.98
N PRO A 9 25.18 22.25 10.27
CA PRO A 9 25.64 20.88 10.08
C PRO A 9 25.82 20.12 11.40
N ASP A 10 26.28 20.80 12.45
CA ASP A 10 26.45 20.22 13.79
C ASP A 10 25.11 19.89 14.43
N THR A 11 24.16 20.84 14.47
CA THR A 11 22.84 20.59 15.08
C THR A 11 22.10 19.42 14.43
N LEU A 12 22.12 19.34 13.09
CA LEU A 12 21.53 18.20 12.37
C LEU A 12 22.31 16.89 12.62
N SER A 13 23.63 16.95 12.79
CA SER A 13 24.44 15.76 13.10
C SER A 13 24.19 15.26 14.52
N PHE A 14 24.07 16.15 15.51
CA PHE A 14 23.69 15.80 16.87
C PHE A 14 22.30 15.19 16.92
N PHE A 15 21.34 15.78 16.19
CA PHE A 15 20.01 15.18 16.02
C PHE A 15 20.10 13.77 15.45
N VAL A 16 20.93 13.56 14.41
CA VAL A 16 21.10 12.23 13.80
C VAL A 16 21.64 11.22 14.82
N ILE A 17 22.69 11.57 15.56
CA ILE A 17 23.30 10.68 16.56
C ILE A 17 22.29 10.35 17.65
N TYR A 18 21.67 11.38 18.24
CA TYR A 18 20.70 11.24 19.32
C TYR A 18 19.52 10.37 18.88
N MET A 19 18.87 10.71 17.76
CA MET A 19 17.72 9.96 17.28
C MET A 19 18.07 8.55 16.83
N SER A 20 19.28 8.33 16.29
CA SER A 20 19.73 6.97 15.92
C SER A 20 19.93 6.06 17.12
N TYR A 21 20.00 6.59 18.35
CA TYR A 21 19.96 5.80 19.57
C TYR A 21 18.55 5.28 19.88
N HIS A 22 17.52 6.07 19.56
CA HIS A 22 16.13 5.78 19.91
C HIS A 22 15.34 5.10 18.79
N ILE A 23 15.65 5.40 17.53
CA ILE A 23 14.97 4.85 16.35
C ILE A 23 15.98 4.40 15.29
N LYS A 24 15.49 3.65 14.30
CA LYS A 24 16.33 3.17 13.20
C LYS A 24 16.94 4.35 12.44
N PRO A 25 18.25 4.33 12.12
CA PRO A 25 18.90 5.38 11.34
C PRO A 25 18.21 5.70 10.01
N LYS A 26 17.57 4.72 9.37
CA LYS A 26 16.76 4.93 8.16
C LYS A 26 15.50 5.78 8.39
N SER A 27 14.87 5.62 9.56
CA SER A 27 13.77 6.50 9.97
C SER A 27 14.29 7.90 10.27
N VAL A 28 15.47 8.03 10.90
CA VAL A 28 16.12 9.31 11.15
C VAL A 28 16.37 10.09 9.85
N ASP A 29 16.88 9.44 8.80
CA ASP A 29 17.08 10.09 7.49
C ASP A 29 15.75 10.57 6.87
N SER A 30 14.68 9.79 7.05
CA SER A 30 13.33 10.17 6.61
C SER A 30 12.80 11.38 7.40
N TYR A 31 13.01 11.39 8.71
CA TYR A 31 12.61 12.50 9.59
C TYR A 31 13.41 13.76 9.26
N LEU A 32 14.72 13.63 9.02
CA LEU A 32 15.57 14.74 8.62
C LEU A 32 15.09 15.37 7.30
N SER A 33 14.63 14.54 6.36
CA SER A 33 14.01 15.04 5.12
C SER A 33 12.71 15.79 5.39
N GLY A 34 11.87 15.29 6.31
CA GLY A 34 10.64 15.96 6.74
C GLY A 34 10.89 17.29 7.46
N ILE A 35 11.86 17.32 8.38
CA ILE A 35 12.30 18.52 9.09
C ILE A 35 12.78 19.57 8.07
N CYS A 36 13.64 19.18 7.13
CA CYS A 36 14.11 20.10 6.09
C CYS A 36 12.95 20.64 5.26
N ASN A 37 11.98 19.79 4.90
CA ASN A 37 10.82 20.22 4.10
C ASN A 37 9.93 21.23 4.85
N GLN A 38 9.81 21.12 6.18
CA GLN A 38 9.06 22.08 6.99
C GLN A 38 9.84 23.37 7.25
N LEU A 39 11.16 23.27 7.43
CA LEU A 39 12.03 24.39 7.78
C LEU A 39 12.48 25.22 6.57
N GLU A 40 12.42 24.68 5.35
CA GLU A 40 12.93 25.34 4.14
C GLU A 40 12.33 26.73 3.89
N HIS A 41 11.07 26.96 4.29
CA HIS A 41 10.45 28.28 4.18
C HIS A 41 11.09 29.33 5.12
N TYR A 42 11.63 28.90 6.26
CA TYR A 42 12.25 29.78 7.26
C TYR A 42 13.77 29.84 7.12
N PHE A 43 14.38 28.74 6.68
CA PHE A 43 15.83 28.56 6.54
C PHE A 43 16.12 27.95 5.16
N PRO A 44 16.29 28.78 4.11
CA PRO A 44 16.46 28.31 2.73
C PRO A 44 17.63 27.34 2.55
N ASP A 45 18.70 27.51 3.34
CA ASP A 45 19.91 26.69 3.25
C ASP A 45 19.81 25.33 3.97
N VAL A 46 18.70 25.04 4.66
CA VAL A 46 18.55 23.79 5.45
C VAL A 46 18.78 22.53 4.61
N ARG A 47 18.40 22.54 3.32
CA ARG A 47 18.67 21.42 2.41
C ARG A 47 20.15 21.28 2.06
N ALA A 48 20.86 22.39 1.88
CA ALA A 48 22.31 22.39 1.66
C ALA A 48 23.04 21.89 2.92
N ILE A 49 22.60 22.34 4.09
CA ILE A 49 23.11 21.93 5.40
C ILE A 49 22.88 20.43 5.65
N ARG A 50 21.70 19.90 5.34
CA ARG A 50 21.44 18.44 5.36
C ARG A 50 22.38 17.68 4.42
N LYS A 51 22.70 18.24 3.25
CA LYS A 51 23.60 17.64 2.26
C LYS A 51 25.09 17.82 2.59
N SER A 52 25.42 18.53 3.67
CA SER A 52 26.80 18.73 4.12
C SER A 52 27.52 17.40 4.38
N LEU A 53 28.84 17.43 4.26
CA LEU A 53 29.67 16.24 4.43
C LEU A 53 29.54 15.66 5.84
N LEU A 54 29.44 16.52 6.86
CA LEU A 54 29.30 16.12 8.25
C LEU A 54 28.01 15.30 8.46
N VAL A 55 26.85 15.85 8.09
CA VAL A 55 25.55 15.17 8.25
C VAL A 55 25.51 13.85 7.47
N LYS A 56 26.01 13.83 6.23
CA LYS A 56 26.08 12.60 5.41
C LYS A 56 26.96 11.52 6.05
N ARG A 57 28.15 11.89 6.56
CA ARG A 57 29.06 10.95 7.22
C ARG A 57 28.48 10.44 8.53
N THR A 58 27.85 11.31 9.32
CA THR A 58 27.16 10.96 10.55
C THR A 58 26.05 9.95 10.29
N LEU A 59 25.16 10.22 9.32
CA LEU A 59 24.13 9.27 8.90
C LEU A 59 24.73 7.93 8.46
N LYS A 60 25.79 7.95 7.62
CA LYS A 60 26.47 6.74 7.17
C LYS A 60 27.08 5.95 8.33
N GLY A 61 27.66 6.63 9.32
CA GLY A 61 28.18 6.04 10.55
C GLY A 61 27.07 5.37 11.36
N CYS A 62 25.97 6.08 11.62
CA CYS A 62 24.82 5.54 12.32
C CYS A 62 24.20 4.34 11.58
N MET A 63 24.10 4.39 10.25
CA MET A 63 23.64 3.27 9.43
C MET A 63 24.54 2.03 9.54
N ARG A 64 25.86 2.20 9.68
CA ARG A 64 26.79 1.08 9.87
C ARG A 64 26.71 0.50 11.29
N LEU A 65 26.62 1.37 12.30
CA LEU A 65 26.62 0.96 13.71
C LEU A 65 25.27 0.38 14.18
N ARG A 66 24.17 0.93 13.68
CA ARG A 66 22.80 0.68 14.18
C ARG A 66 21.80 0.37 13.07
N GLY A 67 22.28 0.17 11.85
CA GLY A 67 21.45 -0.28 10.75
C GLY A 67 20.84 -1.64 11.06
N THR A 68 19.58 -1.82 10.68
CA THR A 68 18.92 -3.12 10.75
C THR A 68 18.49 -3.53 9.36
N THR A 69 18.56 -4.83 9.07
CA THR A 69 18.13 -5.39 7.80
C THR A 69 16.66 -5.08 7.57
N VAL A 70 16.33 -4.70 6.33
CA VAL A 70 14.94 -4.43 5.93
C VAL A 70 14.16 -5.75 5.95
N LYS A 71 13.23 -5.88 6.91
CA LYS A 71 12.29 -7.01 6.95
C LYS A 71 11.25 -6.82 5.84
N ARG A 72 11.47 -7.45 4.68
CA ARG A 72 10.53 -7.45 3.56
C ARG A 72 9.37 -8.40 3.85
N LYS A 73 8.18 -8.04 3.35
CA LYS A 73 7.03 -8.95 3.33
C LYS A 73 7.24 -9.97 2.21
N LEU A 74 6.83 -11.20 2.43
CA LEU A 74 6.89 -12.25 1.42
C LEU A 74 5.85 -11.96 0.33
N PRO A 75 6.15 -12.17 -0.96
CA PRO A 75 5.15 -12.09 -2.01
C PRO A 75 4.05 -13.15 -1.78
N LEU A 76 2.81 -12.83 -2.13
CA LEU A 76 1.79 -13.86 -2.32
C LEU A 76 2.13 -14.68 -3.57
N THR A 77 1.71 -15.94 -3.61
CA THR A 77 1.87 -16.82 -4.78
C THR A 77 0.51 -17.30 -5.28
N ARG A 78 0.43 -17.74 -6.55
CA ARG A 78 -0.81 -18.31 -7.12
C ARG A 78 -1.38 -19.48 -6.30
N PRO A 79 -0.57 -20.46 -5.84
CA PRO A 79 -1.07 -21.51 -4.94
C PRO A 79 -1.67 -20.96 -3.64
N GLN A 80 -1.15 -19.86 -3.11
CA GLN A 80 -1.73 -19.20 -1.94
C GLN A 80 -3.05 -18.49 -2.27
N LEU A 81 -3.20 -17.92 -3.47
CA LEU A 81 -4.49 -17.38 -3.91
C LEU A 81 -5.53 -18.50 -4.09
N GLN A 82 -5.12 -19.65 -4.62
CA GLN A 82 -5.99 -20.82 -4.70
C GLN A 82 -6.45 -21.27 -3.30
N LEU A 83 -5.54 -21.30 -2.31
CA LEU A 83 -5.91 -21.60 -0.92
C LEU A 83 -6.96 -20.62 -0.37
N VAL A 84 -6.92 -19.36 -0.77
CA VAL A 84 -7.95 -18.38 -0.39
C VAL A 84 -9.28 -18.74 -1.02
N LEU A 85 -9.31 -19.05 -2.33
CA LEU A 85 -10.54 -19.48 -3.01
C LEU A 85 -11.12 -20.73 -2.36
N ASP A 86 -10.30 -21.76 -2.14
CA ASP A 86 -10.72 -23.03 -1.55
C ASP A 86 -11.31 -22.83 -0.15
N LYS A 87 -10.75 -21.91 0.64
CA LYS A 87 -11.23 -21.63 1.99
C LYS A 87 -12.60 -20.94 2.00
N PHE A 88 -12.89 -20.09 1.02
CA PHE A 88 -14.10 -19.28 0.98
C PHE A 88 -15.12 -19.73 -0.08
N ASN A 89 -14.86 -20.84 -0.78
CA ASN A 89 -15.70 -21.34 -1.88
C ASN A 89 -17.17 -21.59 -1.52
N THR A 90 -17.44 -21.96 -0.26
CA THR A 90 -18.76 -22.26 0.28
C THR A 90 -19.34 -21.12 1.10
N SER A 91 -18.58 -20.04 1.30
CA SER A 91 -19.06 -18.89 2.07
C SER A 91 -20.06 -18.08 1.26
N THR A 92 -21.20 -17.79 1.88
CA THR A 92 -22.22 -16.89 1.35
C THR A 92 -22.16 -15.50 1.99
N PHE A 93 -21.20 -15.27 2.90
CA PHE A 93 -21.07 -14.00 3.61
C PHE A 93 -20.52 -12.90 2.70
N HIS A 94 -21.16 -11.74 2.74
CA HIS A 94 -20.73 -10.59 1.96
C HIS A 94 -19.28 -10.17 2.27
N ASP A 95 -18.92 -10.04 3.55
CA ASP A 95 -17.57 -9.66 3.98
C ASP A 95 -16.48 -10.67 3.53
N ASP A 96 -16.84 -11.93 3.28
CA ASP A 96 -15.91 -12.93 2.72
C ASP A 96 -15.73 -12.73 1.22
N SER A 97 -16.82 -12.56 0.47
CA SER A 97 -16.76 -12.24 -0.96
C SER A 97 -15.97 -10.96 -1.23
N LEU A 98 -16.15 -9.93 -0.38
CA LEU A 98 -15.37 -8.69 -0.39
C LEU A 98 -13.88 -8.98 -0.21
N PHE A 99 -13.51 -9.77 0.80
CA PHE A 99 -12.11 -10.09 1.08
C PHE A 99 -11.45 -10.82 -0.09
N VAL A 100 -12.13 -11.81 -0.67
CA VAL A 100 -11.64 -12.57 -1.82
C VAL A 100 -11.47 -11.67 -3.04
N ALA A 101 -12.49 -10.84 -3.35
CA ALA A 101 -12.41 -9.89 -4.45
C ALA A 101 -11.23 -8.92 -4.26
N MET A 102 -11.04 -8.37 -3.06
CA MET A 102 -9.96 -7.44 -2.75
C MET A 102 -8.56 -8.05 -2.89
N ILE A 103 -8.35 -9.28 -2.41
CA ILE A 103 -7.01 -9.89 -2.45
C ILE A 103 -6.61 -10.29 -3.87
N LEU A 104 -7.53 -10.82 -4.67
CA LEU A 104 -7.31 -11.15 -6.08
C LEU A 104 -7.10 -9.88 -6.89
N THR A 105 -7.95 -8.87 -6.70
CA THR A 105 -7.80 -7.55 -7.34
C THR A 105 -6.46 -6.91 -7.00
N GLY A 106 -6.06 -6.97 -5.72
CA GLY A 106 -4.78 -6.42 -5.27
C GLY A 106 -3.57 -7.13 -5.85
N PHE A 107 -3.66 -8.45 -6.06
CA PHE A 107 -2.60 -9.24 -6.67
C PHE A 107 -2.51 -8.96 -8.18
N TYR A 108 -3.59 -9.19 -8.93
CA TYR A 108 -3.60 -9.07 -10.38
C TYR A 108 -3.52 -7.63 -10.89
N GLY A 109 -4.04 -6.67 -10.12
CA GLY A 109 -3.95 -5.25 -10.43
C GLY A 109 -2.68 -4.57 -9.91
N LEU A 110 -1.74 -5.30 -9.30
CA LEU A 110 -0.53 -4.77 -8.67
C LEU A 110 -0.80 -3.64 -7.65
N LEU A 111 -1.95 -3.71 -6.99
CA LEU A 111 -2.41 -2.64 -6.11
C LEU A 111 -1.82 -2.78 -4.71
N ARG A 112 -1.52 -1.63 -4.13
CA ARG A 112 -1.26 -1.52 -2.70
C ARG A 112 -2.59 -1.65 -1.97
N LEU A 113 -2.59 -2.28 -0.81
CA LEU A 113 -3.78 -2.34 0.04
C LEU A 113 -4.38 -0.95 0.32
N ALA A 114 -3.56 0.09 0.45
CA ALA A 114 -4.02 1.46 0.70
C ALA A 114 -4.79 2.08 -0.50
N GLU A 115 -4.68 1.51 -1.70
CA GLU A 115 -5.42 1.95 -2.90
C GLU A 115 -6.85 1.37 -2.93
N ILE A 116 -7.11 0.32 -2.15
CA ILE A 116 -8.41 -0.39 -2.09
C ILE A 116 -8.97 -0.51 -0.67
N SER A 117 -8.43 0.23 0.31
CA SER A 117 -8.90 0.21 1.69
C SER A 117 -8.85 1.59 2.34
N MET A 118 -9.70 1.77 3.34
CA MET A 118 -9.71 2.97 4.17
C MET A 118 -8.55 2.94 5.20
N PRO A 119 -7.90 4.08 5.46
CA PRO A 119 -7.00 4.22 6.62
C PRO A 119 -7.71 3.88 7.93
N ASP A 120 -7.01 3.17 8.82
CA ASP A 120 -7.53 2.84 10.14
C ASP A 120 -7.77 4.14 10.96
N SER A 121 -6.80 5.05 10.95
CA SER A 121 -6.89 6.37 11.59
C SER A 121 -7.89 7.28 10.89
N LYS A 122 -8.89 7.78 11.64
CA LYS A 122 -9.97 8.62 11.10
C LYS A 122 -9.48 9.93 10.46
N GLU A 123 -8.47 10.56 11.06
CA GLU A 123 -7.87 11.82 10.59
C GLU A 123 -7.22 11.72 9.20
N LEU A 124 -6.83 10.52 8.79
CA LEU A 124 -6.19 10.26 7.51
C LEU A 124 -7.19 9.84 6.41
N ARG A 125 -8.47 9.71 6.75
CA ARG A 125 -9.50 9.21 5.82
C ARG A 125 -9.88 10.28 4.82
N ASP A 126 -9.87 9.91 3.56
CA ASP A 126 -10.27 10.77 2.45
C ASP A 126 -11.14 9.97 1.49
N TRP A 127 -12.45 10.22 1.55
CA TRP A 127 -13.45 9.54 0.73
C TRP A 127 -13.30 9.83 -0.76
N ARG A 128 -12.60 10.92 -1.13
CA ARG A 128 -12.37 11.28 -2.54
C ARG A 128 -11.37 10.36 -3.23
N LYS A 129 -10.52 9.69 -2.44
CA LYS A 129 -9.49 8.76 -2.93
C LYS A 129 -9.98 7.33 -3.11
N LEU A 130 -11.21 7.04 -2.72
CA LEU A 130 -11.76 5.69 -2.79
C LEU A 130 -12.39 5.40 -4.15
N THR A 131 -12.14 4.19 -4.64
CA THR A 131 -12.70 3.69 -5.90
C THR A 131 -14.22 3.75 -5.88
N ARG A 132 -14.80 4.26 -6.98
CA ARG A 132 -16.25 4.38 -7.15
C ARG A 132 -16.83 3.11 -7.76
N ARG A 133 -18.05 2.76 -7.36
CA ARG A 133 -18.79 1.64 -7.99
C ARG A 133 -19.17 1.97 -9.43
N ALA A 134 -19.50 3.23 -9.71
CA ALA A 134 -19.94 3.70 -11.03
C ALA A 134 -18.84 3.61 -12.11
N SER A 135 -17.58 3.50 -11.72
CA SER A 135 -16.47 3.34 -12.66
C SER A 135 -16.17 1.88 -13.02
N VAL A 136 -16.88 0.92 -12.42
CA VAL A 136 -16.65 -0.50 -12.66
C VAL A 136 -17.32 -0.95 -13.95
N GLU A 137 -16.54 -1.56 -14.82
CA GLU A 137 -17.01 -2.26 -16.02
C GLU A 137 -16.63 -3.74 -15.90
N ILE A 138 -17.60 -4.63 -16.14
CA ILE A 138 -17.41 -6.09 -16.15
C ILE A 138 -17.65 -6.56 -17.59
N HIS A 139 -16.69 -7.30 -18.13
CA HIS A 139 -16.75 -7.96 -19.43
C HIS A 139 -16.64 -9.48 -19.23
N ASP A 140 -16.73 -10.27 -20.29
CA ASP A 140 -16.72 -11.74 -20.17
C ASP A 140 -15.38 -12.30 -19.66
N ASP A 141 -14.26 -11.68 -20.02
CA ASP A 141 -12.90 -12.15 -19.71
C ASP A 141 -12.11 -11.21 -18.78
N SER A 142 -12.74 -10.14 -18.31
CA SER A 142 -12.05 -9.07 -17.60
C SER A 142 -13.00 -8.17 -16.82
N TYR A 143 -12.44 -7.42 -15.88
CA TYR A 143 -13.13 -6.29 -15.26
C TYR A 143 -12.17 -5.13 -15.12
N SER A 144 -12.73 -3.93 -15.03
CA SER A 144 -11.94 -2.71 -14.90
C SER A 144 -12.60 -1.68 -14.00
N PHE A 145 -11.81 -0.77 -13.46
CA PHE A 145 -12.29 0.37 -12.69
C PHE A 145 -11.29 1.52 -12.66
N TRP A 146 -11.78 2.72 -12.38
CA TRP A 146 -10.94 3.90 -12.19
C TRP A 146 -10.40 4.02 -10.77
N LEU A 147 -9.07 4.04 -10.65
CA LEU A 147 -8.34 4.37 -9.43
C LEU A 147 -8.01 5.87 -9.42
N LEU A 148 -8.72 6.63 -8.58
CA LEU A 148 -8.74 8.09 -8.64
C LEU A 148 -7.46 8.79 -8.16
N ALA A 149 -6.68 8.17 -7.29
CA ALA A 149 -5.44 8.75 -6.79
C ALA A 149 -4.50 7.67 -6.26
N HIS A 150 -3.22 7.73 -6.65
CA HIS A 150 -2.17 6.96 -6.01
C HIS A 150 -0.94 7.84 -5.78
N LYS A 151 -0.01 7.41 -4.90
CA LYS A 151 1.10 8.25 -4.44
C LYS A 151 2.03 8.78 -5.56
N ALA A 152 2.04 8.14 -6.74
CA ALA A 152 2.85 8.55 -7.89
C ALA A 152 2.04 9.30 -8.97
N ASP A 153 0.74 9.51 -8.75
CA ASP A 153 -0.10 10.35 -9.61
C ASP A 153 0.04 11.81 -9.20
N THR A 154 0.99 12.50 -9.83
CA THR A 154 1.20 13.95 -9.60
C THR A 154 0.20 14.81 -10.40
N SER A 155 -0.45 14.25 -11.43
CA SER A 155 -1.42 14.95 -12.29
C SER A 155 -2.87 14.80 -11.83
N PHE A 156 -3.15 13.89 -10.89
CA PHE A 156 -4.51 13.53 -10.42
C PHE A 156 -5.43 13.03 -11.55
N GLU A 157 -4.86 12.48 -12.61
CA GLU A 157 -5.62 11.95 -13.75
C GLU A 157 -6.27 10.59 -13.41
N GLY A 158 -5.76 9.92 -12.39
CA GLY A 158 -6.16 8.56 -12.05
C GLY A 158 -5.70 7.53 -13.09
N ASN A 159 -5.85 6.26 -12.74
CA ASN A 159 -5.50 5.15 -13.62
C ASN A 159 -6.68 4.21 -13.80
N ARG A 160 -6.98 3.83 -15.03
CA ARG A 160 -7.90 2.72 -15.31
C ARG A 160 -7.16 1.41 -15.09
N ILE A 161 -7.58 0.66 -14.08
CA ILE A 161 -7.07 -0.68 -13.78
C ILE A 161 -7.90 -1.68 -14.57
N ILE A 162 -7.25 -2.55 -15.33
CA ILE A 162 -7.89 -3.63 -16.10
C ILE A 162 -7.29 -4.95 -15.64
N ILE A 163 -8.13 -5.86 -15.17
CA ILE A 163 -7.73 -7.19 -14.71
C ILE A 163 -8.32 -8.22 -15.66
N LYS A 164 -7.45 -9.03 -16.27
CA LYS A 164 -7.82 -10.06 -17.24
C LYS A 164 -7.77 -11.45 -16.62
N CYS A 165 -8.68 -12.32 -17.02
CA CYS A 165 -8.74 -13.72 -16.61
C CYS A 165 -7.96 -14.59 -17.58
N ARG A 166 -6.64 -14.57 -17.43
CA ARG A 166 -5.72 -15.37 -18.27
C ARG A 166 -4.87 -16.34 -17.47
N ASP A 167 -5.11 -16.42 -16.17
CA ASP A 167 -4.33 -17.22 -15.24
C ASP A 167 -5.15 -18.43 -14.75
N THR A 168 -4.46 -19.37 -14.15
CA THR A 168 -4.99 -20.56 -13.49
C THR A 168 -5.94 -20.25 -12.34
N VAL A 169 -5.72 -19.14 -11.64
CA VAL A 169 -6.58 -18.67 -10.55
C VAL A 169 -7.46 -17.54 -11.09
N ASP A 170 -8.77 -17.75 -11.11
CA ASP A 170 -9.71 -16.79 -11.69
C ASP A 170 -10.01 -15.62 -10.73
N PRO A 171 -9.68 -14.36 -11.10
CA PRO A 171 -10.09 -13.18 -10.35
C PRO A 171 -11.50 -12.67 -10.68
N HIS A 172 -12.13 -13.10 -11.77
CA HIS A 172 -13.39 -12.52 -12.25
C HIS A 172 -14.62 -13.09 -11.56
N ALA A 173 -14.82 -14.40 -11.50
CA ALA A 173 -16.01 -14.96 -10.87
C ALA A 173 -16.16 -14.51 -9.39
N PRO A 174 -15.08 -14.45 -8.58
CA PRO A 174 -15.16 -13.90 -7.23
C PRO A 174 -15.50 -12.40 -7.20
N PHE A 175 -14.96 -11.62 -8.13
CA PHE A 175 -15.26 -10.18 -8.25
C PHE A 175 -16.72 -9.95 -8.65
N ALA A 176 -17.22 -10.67 -9.66
CA ALA A 176 -18.61 -10.61 -10.09
C ALA A 176 -19.57 -11.01 -8.97
N THR A 177 -19.24 -12.07 -8.22
CA THR A 177 -20.00 -12.51 -7.03
C THR A 177 -20.06 -11.42 -5.97
N TYR A 178 -18.93 -10.77 -5.69
CA TYR A 178 -18.88 -9.64 -4.77
C TYR A 178 -19.76 -8.47 -5.25
N ILE A 179 -19.67 -8.09 -6.53
CA ILE A 179 -20.46 -7.00 -7.10
C ILE A 179 -21.96 -7.29 -7.00
N ALA A 180 -22.40 -8.49 -7.34
CA ALA A 180 -23.80 -8.88 -7.20
C ALA A 180 -24.30 -8.78 -5.75
N SER A 181 -23.51 -9.28 -4.79
CA SER A 181 -23.80 -9.18 -3.36
C SER A 181 -23.83 -7.72 -2.88
N ARG A 182 -22.85 -6.92 -3.30
CA ARG A 182 -22.73 -5.50 -2.98
C ARG A 182 -23.89 -4.68 -3.51
N ASP A 183 -24.27 -4.86 -4.78
CA ASP A 183 -25.35 -4.10 -5.40
C ASP A 183 -26.72 -4.50 -4.85
N LYS A 184 -26.88 -5.76 -4.41
CA LYS A 184 -28.08 -6.21 -3.67
C LYS A 184 -28.21 -5.53 -2.30
N LEU A 185 -27.13 -5.44 -1.52
CA LEU A 185 -27.14 -4.83 -0.19
C LEU A 185 -27.14 -3.30 -0.25
N PHE A 186 -26.45 -2.72 -1.22
CA PHE A 186 -26.16 -1.29 -1.31
C PHE A 186 -26.37 -0.73 -2.73
N PRO A 187 -27.61 -0.69 -3.25
CA PRO A 187 -27.89 -0.29 -4.63
C PRO A 187 -27.40 1.11 -4.99
N ILE A 188 -27.47 2.05 -4.04
CA ILE A 188 -27.13 3.47 -4.26
C ILE A 188 -25.82 3.91 -3.61
N HIS A 189 -25.08 3.00 -2.96
CA HIS A 189 -23.84 3.38 -2.31
C HIS A 189 -22.78 3.72 -3.36
N PRO A 190 -21.97 4.79 -3.20
CA PRO A 190 -21.11 5.25 -4.28
C PRO A 190 -19.76 4.51 -4.37
N LEU A 191 -19.34 3.84 -3.28
CA LEU A 191 -18.01 3.22 -3.21
C LEU A 191 -18.02 1.80 -3.72
N LEU A 192 -16.92 1.39 -4.37
CA LEU A 192 -16.74 0.01 -4.82
C LEU A 192 -16.63 -0.94 -3.63
N TRP A 193 -15.67 -0.69 -2.74
CA TRP A 193 -15.37 -1.55 -1.60
C TRP A 193 -16.21 -1.14 -0.39
N VAL A 194 -17.19 -1.98 -0.08
CA VAL A 194 -18.16 -1.78 1.01
C VAL A 194 -18.31 -3.10 1.73
N ARG A 195 -18.33 -3.05 3.05
CA ARG A 195 -18.59 -4.17 3.95
C ARG A 195 -20.08 -4.35 4.18
N GLU A 196 -20.46 -5.48 4.78
CA GLU A 196 -21.85 -5.82 5.11
C GLU A 196 -22.51 -4.79 6.03
N ASN A 197 -21.73 -4.08 6.86
CA ASN A 197 -22.22 -3.03 7.72
C ASN A 197 -22.26 -1.63 7.05
N GLY A 198 -21.97 -1.52 5.75
CA GLY A 198 -21.96 -0.27 4.99
C GLY A 198 -20.65 0.53 5.07
N ASP A 199 -19.70 0.13 5.92
CA ASP A 199 -18.41 0.81 6.01
C ASP A 199 -17.45 0.39 4.88
N CYS A 200 -16.52 1.27 4.54
CA CYS A 200 -15.37 0.90 3.71
C CYS A 200 -14.42 -0.03 4.51
N PRO A 201 -13.91 -1.14 3.92
CA PRO A 201 -12.96 -2.01 4.59
C PRO A 201 -11.69 -1.25 4.96
N THR A 202 -11.29 -1.32 6.23
CA THR A 202 -10.03 -0.73 6.67
C THR A 202 -8.87 -1.69 6.43
N ARG A 203 -7.64 -1.14 6.42
CA ARG A 203 -6.42 -1.95 6.42
C ARG A 203 -6.44 -2.99 7.56
N GLY A 204 -6.80 -2.58 8.77
CA GLY A 204 -6.90 -3.49 9.93
C GLY A 204 -7.91 -4.61 9.72
N TRP A 205 -9.08 -4.31 9.13
CA TRP A 205 -10.07 -5.32 8.77
C TRP A 205 -9.51 -6.35 7.78
N PHE A 206 -8.91 -5.88 6.69
CA PHE A 206 -8.33 -6.77 5.66
C PHE A 206 -7.25 -7.67 6.25
N ILE A 207 -6.36 -7.11 7.07
CA ILE A 207 -5.29 -7.88 7.72
C ILE A 207 -5.87 -8.93 8.68
N ARG A 208 -6.97 -8.66 9.39
CA ARG A 208 -7.61 -9.68 10.25
C ARG A 208 -8.14 -10.84 9.41
N LYS A 209 -8.85 -10.58 8.30
CA LYS A 209 -9.32 -11.63 7.38
C LYS A 209 -8.14 -12.42 6.79
N LEU A 210 -7.10 -11.73 6.32
CA LEU A 210 -5.88 -12.34 5.80
C LEU A 210 -5.23 -13.28 6.81
N ARG A 211 -5.22 -12.93 8.10
CA ARG A 211 -4.63 -13.76 9.18
C ARG A 211 -5.37 -15.05 9.43
N THR A 212 -6.66 -15.11 9.09
CA THR A 212 -7.41 -16.36 9.17
C THR A 212 -6.89 -17.39 8.17
N VAL A 213 -6.35 -16.95 7.03
CA VAL A 213 -5.79 -17.81 5.97
C VAL A 213 -4.29 -18.01 6.15
N PHE A 214 -3.58 -16.91 6.45
CA PHE A 214 -2.13 -16.87 6.57
C PHE A 214 -1.72 -16.36 7.96
N PRO A 215 -1.49 -17.26 8.93
CA PRO A 215 -0.99 -16.88 10.26
C PRO A 215 0.38 -16.18 10.21
N ASP A 216 1.19 -16.47 9.19
CA ASP A 216 2.54 -15.88 9.03
C ASP A 216 2.49 -14.35 8.82
N LYS A 217 3.02 -13.62 9.80
CA LYS A 217 3.10 -12.16 9.80
C LYS A 217 3.94 -11.56 8.66
N ARG A 218 4.73 -12.37 7.96
CA ARG A 218 5.49 -11.97 6.76
C ARG A 218 4.60 -11.78 5.54
N ILE A 219 3.41 -12.38 5.49
CA ILE A 219 2.38 -12.11 4.48
C ILE A 219 1.50 -10.95 5.00
N ALA A 220 1.31 -9.89 4.23
CA ALA A 220 0.52 -8.72 4.61
C ALA A 220 -0.01 -8.00 3.36
N GLY A 221 -0.63 -6.82 3.50
CA GLY A 221 -1.14 -6.05 2.34
C GLY A 221 -0.09 -5.70 1.27
N GLN A 222 1.21 -5.62 1.63
CA GLN A 222 2.29 -5.41 0.65
C GLN A 222 2.60 -6.66 -0.18
N SER A 223 2.20 -7.83 0.30
CA SER A 223 2.41 -9.12 -0.36
C SER A 223 1.60 -9.27 -1.64
N MET A 224 0.49 -8.54 -1.78
CA MET A 224 -0.35 -8.56 -2.99
C MET A 224 0.42 -7.98 -4.19
N ARG A 225 0.79 -6.69 -4.13
CA ARG A 225 1.59 -6.05 -5.18
C ARG A 225 2.92 -6.76 -5.43
N ALA A 226 3.63 -7.16 -4.37
CA ALA A 226 4.89 -7.88 -4.53
C ALA A 226 4.68 -9.24 -5.22
N GLY A 227 3.61 -9.95 -4.85
CA GLY A 227 3.25 -11.23 -5.46
C GLY A 227 2.87 -11.11 -6.92
N GLY A 228 2.00 -10.15 -7.27
CA GLY A 228 1.61 -9.93 -8.65
C GLY A 228 2.79 -9.55 -9.53
N ALA A 229 3.69 -8.70 -9.04
CA ALA A 229 4.90 -8.31 -9.77
C ALA A 229 5.84 -9.50 -9.99
N THR A 230 6.01 -10.36 -8.98
CA THR A 230 6.78 -11.61 -9.12
C THR A 230 6.10 -12.57 -10.11
N GLY A 231 4.78 -12.75 -10.03
CA GLY A 231 4.03 -13.61 -10.94
C GLY A 231 4.16 -13.18 -12.40
N LEU A 232 4.05 -11.87 -12.69
CA LEU A 232 4.29 -11.36 -14.04
C LEU A 232 5.71 -11.61 -14.54
N ALA A 233 6.71 -11.49 -13.66
CA ALA A 233 8.09 -11.79 -14.01
C ALA A 233 8.31 -13.29 -14.29
N GLU A 234 7.66 -14.16 -13.51
CA GLU A 234 7.65 -15.61 -13.74
C GLU A 234 7.00 -15.98 -15.08
N ASP A 235 5.99 -15.22 -15.52
CA ASP A 235 5.34 -15.38 -16.83
C ASP A 235 6.16 -14.79 -17.99
N GLY A 236 7.35 -14.23 -17.73
CA GLY A 236 8.23 -13.65 -18.74
C GLY A 236 7.88 -12.22 -19.16
N THR A 237 7.04 -11.51 -18.39
CA THR A 237 6.71 -10.11 -18.67
C THR A 237 7.96 -9.23 -18.52
N ALA A 238 8.20 -8.36 -19.50
CA ALA A 238 9.38 -7.49 -19.49
C ALA A 238 9.34 -6.52 -18.30
N PRO A 239 10.48 -6.26 -17.60
CA PRO A 239 10.50 -5.44 -16.39
C PRO A 239 9.92 -4.03 -16.54
N HIS A 240 10.05 -3.41 -17.73
CA HIS A 240 9.53 -2.07 -17.99
C HIS A 240 8.00 -2.01 -18.04
N ILE A 241 7.31 -3.14 -18.20
CA ILE A 241 5.84 -3.24 -18.19
C ILE A 241 5.32 -3.43 -16.75
N ILE A 242 6.15 -3.94 -15.83
CA ILE A 242 5.77 -4.22 -14.43
C ILE A 242 5.90 -2.99 -13.51
N GLN A 243 6.70 -1.99 -13.91
CA GLN A 243 7.13 -0.87 -13.06
C GLN A 243 6.02 0.10 -12.65
#